data_AF-A0A3M0FX91-F1
#
_entry.id   AF-A0A3M0FX91-F1
#
_cell.length_a   1.000
_cell.length_b   1.000
_cell.length_c   1.000
_cell.angle_alpha   90.00
_cell.angle_beta   90.00
_cell.angle_gamma   90.00
#
_symmetry.space_group_name_H-M   'P 1'
#
loop_
_entity.id
_entity.type
_entity.pdbx_description
1 polymer ?
#
loop_
_entity_poly.entity_id
_entity_poly.type
_entity_poly.pdbx_seq_one_letter_code
_entity_poly.pdbx_strand_id
1 'polypeptide(L)'
;MLIALSYREPMGDLDRLVPSGIIEQWVYHLRRQRSRASDAIWLIDQGFTLHDGMDGVPQNDATARWRAEQETVVEEVTALLALYDGINLGKIDIDAIDDIA
;
A
#
# COMPACT_ATOMS: atom_id res chain seq x y z
N MET A 1 -7.16 26.43 6.62
CA MET A 1 -8.36 26.49 5.77
C MET A 1 -9.20 25.27 6.11
N LEU A 2 -10.24 25.44 6.92
CA LEU A 2 -11.18 24.37 7.26
C LEU A 2 -12.22 24.28 6.14
N ILE A 3 -12.45 23.08 5.61
CA ILE A 3 -13.61 22.82 4.75
C ILE A 3 -14.79 22.59 5.70
N ALA A 4 -15.70 23.57 5.79
CA ALA A 4 -16.93 23.44 6.55
C ALA A 4 -18.03 22.87 5.65
N LEU A 5 -18.33 21.57 5.81
CA LEU A 5 -19.54 20.96 5.27
C LEU A 5 -20.62 21.03 6.36
N SER A 6 -21.69 21.76 6.09
CA SER A 6 -22.89 21.75 6.93
C SER A 6 -23.58 20.39 6.76
N TYR A 7 -23.52 19.55 7.79
CA TYR A 7 -24.10 18.22 7.79
C TYR A 7 -25.31 18.18 8.73
N ARG A 8 -26.45 17.68 8.23
CA ARG A 8 -27.67 17.40 9.00
C ARG A 8 -27.61 15.92 9.39
N GLU A 9 -27.50 15.68 10.69
CA GLU A 9 -27.27 14.40 11.42
C GLU A 9 -27.65 13.09 10.69
N PRO A 10 -26.72 12.11 10.62
CA PRO A 10 -26.81 10.89 11.45
C PRO A 10 -25.46 10.21 11.82
N MET A 11 -25.53 9.16 12.67
CA MET A 11 -24.48 8.16 13.02
C MET A 11 -23.33 8.59 13.96
N GLY A 12 -23.68 8.84 15.22
CA GLY A 12 -22.74 9.09 16.32
C GLY A 12 -21.94 7.87 16.82
N ASP A 13 -21.21 7.15 15.98
CA ASP A 13 -20.19 6.19 16.47
C ASP A 13 -19.06 5.81 15.49
N LEU A 14 -19.00 6.36 14.26
CA LEU A 14 -17.83 6.17 13.37
C LEU A 14 -16.72 7.21 13.61
N ASP A 15 -16.67 7.73 14.83
CA ASP A 15 -15.79 8.78 15.31
C ASP A 15 -14.40 8.24 15.72
N ARG A 16 -13.81 7.40 14.86
CA ARG A 16 -12.35 7.22 14.84
C ARG A 16 -11.82 7.81 13.54
N LEU A 17 -11.94 9.14 13.45
CA LEU A 17 -11.12 9.97 12.56
C LEU A 17 -9.64 9.60 12.78
N VAL A 18 -9.09 8.79 11.88
CA VAL A 18 -7.64 8.53 11.84
C VAL A 18 -7.00 9.90 11.56
N PRO A 19 -6.12 10.40 12.46
CA PRO A 19 -5.49 11.69 12.27
C PRO A 19 -4.79 11.77 10.91
N SER A 20 -4.95 12.88 10.19
CA SER A 20 -4.38 13.05 8.84
C SER A 20 -2.87 12.77 8.79
N GLY A 21 -2.14 13.13 9.85
CA GLY A 21 -0.71 12.84 9.97
C GLY A 21 -0.37 11.34 9.98
N ILE A 22 -1.27 10.48 10.48
CA ILE A 22 -1.10 9.03 10.40
C ILE A 22 -1.29 8.56 8.95
N ILE A 23 -2.28 9.07 8.24
CA ILE A 23 -2.53 8.71 6.83
C ILE A 23 -1.32 9.11 5.97
N GLU A 24 -0.80 10.32 6.15
CA GLU A 24 0.41 10.78 5.45
C GLU A 24 1.63 9.89 5.73
N GLN A 25 1.82 9.48 6.99
CA GLN A 25 2.87 8.56 7.38
C GLN A 25 2.71 7.18 6.72
N TRP A 26 1.48 6.65 6.66
CA TRP A 26 1.17 5.41 5.97
C TRP A 26 1.50 5.50 4.48
N VAL A 27 1.08 6.57 3.80
CA VAL A 27 1.40 6.81 2.37
C VAL A 27 2.91 6.87 2.15
N TYR A 28 3.65 7.52 3.04
CA TYR A 28 5.12 7.51 2.99
C TYR A 28 5.69 6.10 3.08
N HIS A 29 5.22 5.28 4.01
CA HIS A 29 5.69 3.90 4.17
C HIS A 29 5.34 3.01 2.97
N LEU A 30 4.14 3.16 2.40
CA LEU A 30 3.72 2.46 1.19
C LEU A 30 4.63 2.80 0.01
N ARG A 31 4.91 4.08 -0.24
CA ARG A 31 5.85 4.51 -1.30
C ARG A 31 7.23 3.86 -1.13
N ARG A 32 7.72 3.79 0.11
CA ARG A 32 9.00 3.15 0.42
C ARG A 32 8.97 1.63 0.23
N GLN A 33 7.88 0.96 0.61
CA GLN A 33 7.71 -0.48 0.38
C GLN A 33 7.73 -0.80 -1.11
N ARG A 34 6.96 -0.06 -1.92
CA ARG A 34 6.97 -0.23 -3.38
C ARG A 34 8.36 -0.06 -3.96
N SER A 35 9.09 1.00 -3.59
CA SER A 35 10.47 1.22 -4.05
C SER A 35 11.37 0.04 -3.74
N ARG A 36 11.32 -0.48 -2.51
CA ARG A 36 12.15 -1.62 -2.08
C ARG A 36 11.79 -2.91 -2.80
N ALA A 37 10.52 -3.15 -3.05
CA ALA A 37 10.06 -4.30 -3.82
C ALA A 37 10.57 -4.22 -5.28
N SER A 38 10.49 -3.05 -5.90
CA SER A 38 11.05 -2.81 -7.24
C SER A 38 12.57 -3.02 -7.27
N ASP A 39 13.30 -2.53 -6.26
CA ASP A 39 14.75 -2.75 -6.16
C ASP A 39 15.10 -4.24 -6.03
N ALA A 40 14.31 -4.99 -5.25
CA ALA A 40 14.49 -6.43 -5.09
C ALA A 40 14.23 -7.20 -6.40
N ILE A 41 13.18 -6.86 -7.14
CA ILE A 41 12.92 -7.41 -8.48
C ILE A 41 14.09 -7.10 -9.41
N TRP A 42 14.56 -5.85 -9.41
CA TRP A 42 15.70 -5.46 -10.24
C TRP A 42 16.95 -6.29 -9.93
N LEU A 43 17.26 -6.53 -8.66
CA LEU A 43 18.37 -7.41 -8.26
C LEU A 43 18.19 -8.83 -8.80
N ILE A 44 16.99 -9.39 -8.70
CA ILE A 44 16.68 -10.72 -9.26
C ILE A 44 16.90 -10.73 -10.78
N ASP A 45 16.45 -9.68 -11.48
CA ASP A 45 16.65 -9.54 -12.92
C ASP A 45 18.14 -9.39 -13.31
N GLN A 46 19.00 -8.91 -12.40
CA GLN A 46 20.46 -8.92 -12.58
C GLN A 46 21.12 -10.28 -12.28
N GLY A 47 20.35 -11.31 -11.92
CA GLY A 47 20.83 -12.67 -11.68
C GLY A 47 21.13 -12.98 -10.20
N PHE A 48 20.72 -12.13 -9.25
CA PHE A 48 20.80 -12.47 -7.84
C PHE A 48 19.71 -13.47 -7.46
N THR A 49 20.07 -14.50 -6.68
CA THR A 49 19.13 -15.52 -6.20
C THR A 49 18.83 -15.33 -4.72
N LEU A 50 17.62 -15.70 -4.31
CA LEU A 50 17.22 -15.80 -2.91
C LEU A 50 17.05 -17.28 -2.55
N HIS A 51 17.72 -17.68 -1.47
CA HIS A 51 17.58 -18.99 -0.90
C HIS A 51 16.88 -18.89 0.45
N ASP A 52 15.94 -19.80 0.73
CA ASP A 52 15.50 -19.99 2.10
C ASP A 52 16.64 -20.63 2.90
N GLY A 53 16.75 -20.29 4.18
CA GLY A 53 17.85 -20.78 5.00
C GLY A 53 17.63 -20.49 6.47
N MET A 54 18.26 -21.31 7.31
CA MET A 54 18.45 -21.05 8.74
C MET A 54 19.95 -20.97 9.03
N ASP A 55 20.33 -20.12 9.97
CA ASP A 55 21.71 -19.98 10.46
C ASP A 55 22.76 -19.76 9.35
N GLY A 56 22.37 -19.06 8.28
CA GLY A 56 23.26 -18.74 7.16
C GLY A 56 23.50 -19.89 6.18
N VAL A 57 22.75 -21.00 6.29
CA VAL A 57 22.82 -22.13 5.35
C VAL A 57 21.66 -22.06 4.34
N PRO A 58 21.93 -21.82 3.04
CA PRO A 58 20.94 -21.95 1.98
C PRO A 58 20.37 -23.38 1.91
N GLN A 59 19.05 -23.54 1.83
CA GLN A 59 18.38 -24.82 1.65
C GLN A 59 17.79 -24.95 0.24
N ASN A 60 16.75 -24.19 -0.08
CA ASN A 60 16.05 -24.22 -1.37
C ASN A 60 16.14 -22.87 -2.07
N ASP A 61 16.23 -22.91 -3.40
CA ASP A 61 16.03 -21.70 -4.21
C ASP A 61 14.57 -21.25 -4.08
N ALA A 62 14.38 -20.07 -3.51
CA ALA A 62 13.09 -19.43 -3.31
C ALA A 62 12.93 -18.19 -4.21
N THR A 63 13.84 -17.96 -5.16
CA THR A 63 13.91 -16.75 -5.99
C THR A 63 12.59 -16.49 -6.71
N ALA A 64 12.02 -17.51 -7.36
CA ALA A 64 10.77 -17.36 -8.11
C ALA A 64 9.58 -16.97 -7.22
N ARG A 65 9.48 -17.58 -6.03
CA ARG A 65 8.43 -17.27 -5.05
C ARG A 65 8.59 -15.83 -4.54
N TRP A 66 9.79 -15.47 -4.12
CA TRP A 66 10.08 -14.11 -3.64
C TRP A 66 9.84 -13.05 -4.72
N ARG A 67 10.19 -13.35 -5.97
CA ARG A 67 9.91 -12.46 -7.11
C ARG A 67 8.41 -12.20 -7.24
N ALA A 68 7.60 -13.25 -7.26
CA ALA A 68 6.13 -13.12 -7.34
C ALA A 68 5.55 -12.31 -6.18
N GLU A 69 6.05 -12.53 -4.96
CA GLU A 69 5.63 -11.75 -3.78
C GLU A 69 5.98 -10.26 -3.92
N GLN A 70 7.16 -9.92 -4.45
CA GLN A 70 7.52 -8.52 -4.69
C GLN A 70 6.68 -7.88 -5.81
N GLU A 71 6.34 -8.64 -6.86
CA GLU A 71 5.45 -8.17 -7.93
C GLU A 71 4.06 -7.84 -7.39
N THR A 72 3.48 -8.71 -6.55
CA THR A 72 2.21 -8.44 -5.86
C THR A 72 2.30 -7.19 -4.99
N VAL A 73 3.38 -7.01 -4.22
CA VAL A 73 3.57 -5.79 -3.42
C VAL A 73 3.59 -4.54 -4.31
N VAL A 74 4.27 -4.57 -5.45
CA VAL A 74 4.31 -3.42 -6.37
C VAL A 74 2.92 -3.11 -6.92
N GLU A 75 2.16 -4.13 -7.32
CA GLU A 75 0.81 -4.01 -7.87
C GLU A 75 -0.16 -3.42 -6.83
N GLU A 76 -0.32 -4.08 -5.68
CA GLU A 76 -1.28 -3.71 -4.66
C GLU A 76 -0.98 -2.33 -4.07
N VAL A 77 0.30 -2.04 -3.77
CA VAL A 77 0.67 -0.73 -3.23
C VAL A 77 0.46 0.38 -4.26
N THR A 78 0.65 0.09 -5.56
CA THR A 78 0.34 1.07 -6.61
C THR A 78 -1.16 1.36 -6.67
N ALA A 79 -2.01 0.34 -6.56
CA ALA A 79 -3.46 0.52 -6.51
C ALA A 79 -3.89 1.33 -5.28
N LEU A 80 -3.35 1.04 -4.09
CA LEU A 80 -3.64 1.78 -2.87
C LEU A 80 -3.22 3.25 -2.94
N LEU A 81 -2.05 3.54 -3.51
CA LEU A 81 -1.60 4.92 -3.70
C LEU A 81 -2.48 5.67 -4.71
N ALA A 82 -2.93 5.01 -5.78
CA ALA A 82 -3.85 5.60 -6.75
C ALA A 82 -5.21 5.92 -6.11
N LEU A 83 -5.72 5.05 -5.24
CA LEU A 83 -6.95 5.30 -4.48
C LEU A 83 -6.78 6.51 -3.56
N TYR A 84 -5.68 6.57 -2.80
CA TYR A 84 -5.37 7.72 -1.94
C TYR A 84 -5.30 9.03 -2.74
N ASP A 85 -4.58 9.05 -3.85
CA ASP A 85 -4.47 10.24 -4.71
C ASP A 85 -5.83 10.62 -5.30
N GLY A 86 -6.65 9.65 -5.70
CA GLY A 86 -7.99 9.89 -6.24
C GLY A 86 -8.94 10.50 -5.22
N ILE A 87 -8.96 9.99 -3.99
CA ILE A 87 -9.72 10.55 -2.87
C ILE A 87 -9.22 11.97 -2.55
N ASN A 88 -7.91 12.14 -2.37
CA ASN A 88 -7.33 13.42 -1.97
C ASN A 88 -7.48 14.53 -3.04
N LEU A 89 -7.59 14.14 -4.32
CA LEU A 89 -7.86 15.06 -5.42
C LEU A 89 -9.37 15.31 -5.66
N GLY A 90 -10.25 14.70 -4.86
CA GLY A 90 -11.71 14.79 -5.04
C GLY A 90 -12.22 14.15 -6.33
N LYS A 91 -11.47 13.18 -6.89
CA LYS A 91 -11.81 12.45 -8.12
C LYS A 91 -12.53 11.14 -7.86
N ILE A 92 -12.50 10.66 -6.62
CA ILE A 92 -13.18 9.45 -6.16
C ILE A 92 -14.10 9.88 -5.03
N ASP A 93 -15.38 9.54 -5.16
CA ASP A 93 -16.36 9.68 -4.10
C ASP A 93 -16.26 8.47 -3.16
N ILE A 94 -16.03 8.73 -1.87
CA ILE A 94 -15.90 7.67 -0.86
C ILE A 94 -17.24 6.96 -0.66
N ASP A 95 -18.36 7.70 -0.77
CA ASP A 95 -19.70 7.16 -0.55
C ASP A 95 -20.11 6.17 -1.66
N ALA A 96 -19.42 6.20 -2.81
CA ALA A 96 -19.62 5.26 -3.91
C ALA A 96 -18.81 3.96 -3.77
N ILE A 97 -17.88 3.87 -2.82
CA ILE A 97 -17.04 2.67 -2.58
C ILE A 97 -17.78 1.65 -1.71
N ASP A 98 -18.62 2.12 -0.77
CA ASP A 98 -19.40 1.27 0.13
C ASP A 98 -20.50 0.46 -0.58
N ASP A 99 -20.89 0.84 -1.80
CA ASP A 99 -21.89 0.14 -2.62
C ASP A 99 -21.37 -1.13 -3.34
N ILE A 100 -20.06 -1.44 -3.25
CA ILE A 100 -19.40 -2.54 -4.00
C ILE A 100 -18.95 -3.71 -3.09
N ALA A 101 -19.12 -3.60 -1.77
CA ALA A 101 -18.80 -4.67 -0.81
C ALA A 101 -20.02 -5.52 -0.44
#